data_AF-A0A2W1EY63-F1
#
_entry.id   AF-A0A2W1EY63-F1
#
_cell.length_a   1.000
_cell.length_b   1.000
_cell.length_c   1.000
_cell.angle_alpha   90.00
_cell.angle_beta   90.00
_cell.angle_gamma   90.00
#
_symmetry.space_group_name_H-M   'P 1'
#
loop_
_entity.id
_entity.type
_entity.pdbx_description
1 polymer ?
#
loop_
_entity_poly.entity_id
_entity_poly.type
_entity_poly.pdbx_seq_one_letter_code
_entity_poly.pdbx_strand_id
1 'polypeptide(L)'
;MINDAQKFKTSDEAFSKKFESRQQLESYISRVEEMVSDPTTSIRLKRGQKEKIESALSDAMAQLEIEDAPADDLKKKELALKRVVTKAFSTR
;
A
#
# COMPACT_ATOMS: atom_id res chain seq x y z
N MET A 1 -21.01 -18.66 -26.39
CA MET A 1 -20.83 -17.31 -26.98
C MET A 1 -21.25 -16.17 -26.05
N ILE A 2 -22.49 -16.05 -25.56
CA ILE A 2 -22.84 -14.98 -24.58
C ILE A 2 -22.24 -15.25 -23.17
N ASN A 3 -22.26 -16.51 -22.73
CA ASN A 3 -21.69 -16.90 -21.42
C ASN A 3 -20.15 -16.79 -21.37
N ASP A 4 -19.47 -16.92 -22.51
CA ASP A 4 -18.01 -16.80 -22.56
C ASP A 4 -17.59 -15.33 -22.48
N ALA A 5 -18.31 -14.43 -23.16
CA ALA A 5 -18.06 -12.99 -23.13
C ALA A 5 -18.21 -12.38 -21.72
N GLN A 6 -19.16 -12.87 -20.91
CA GLN A 6 -19.31 -12.41 -19.52
C GLN A 6 -18.14 -12.84 -18.64
N LYS A 7 -17.60 -14.05 -18.83
CA LYS A 7 -16.44 -14.56 -18.09
C LYS A 7 -15.16 -13.80 -18.42
N PHE A 8 -14.93 -13.49 -19.70
CA PHE A 8 -13.79 -12.68 -20.11
C PHE A 8 -13.86 -11.27 -19.52
N LYS A 9 -15.05 -10.63 -19.56
CA LYS A 9 -15.22 -9.29 -18.99
C LYS A 9 -14.98 -9.23 -17.47
N THR A 10 -15.42 -10.23 -16.71
CA THR A 10 -15.18 -10.27 -15.26
C THR A 10 -13.72 -10.54 -14.92
N SER A 11 -13.03 -11.36 -15.72
CA SER A 11 -11.59 -11.60 -15.58
C SER A 11 -10.77 -10.33 -15.84
N ASP A 12 -11.09 -9.59 -16.89
CA ASP A 12 -10.39 -8.34 -17.24
C ASP A 12 -10.58 -7.28 -16.16
N GLU A 13 -11.78 -7.14 -15.60
CA GLU A 13 -12.05 -6.21 -14.50
C GLU A 13 -11.28 -6.59 -13.23
N ALA A 14 -11.18 -7.87 -12.91
CA ALA A 14 -10.42 -8.35 -11.75
C ALA A 14 -8.92 -8.11 -11.91
N PHE A 15 -8.38 -8.38 -13.10
CA PHE A 15 -6.98 -8.11 -13.43
C PHE A 15 -6.67 -6.60 -13.35
N SER A 16 -7.52 -5.78 -13.96
CA SER A 16 -7.38 -4.32 -13.95
C SER A 16 -7.38 -3.77 -12.51
N LYS A 17 -8.33 -4.23 -11.69
CA LYS A 17 -8.39 -3.85 -10.27
C LYS A 17 -7.16 -4.29 -9.48
N LYS A 18 -6.64 -5.50 -9.71
CA LYS A 18 -5.42 -5.99 -9.06
C LYS A 18 -4.22 -5.14 -9.47
N PHE A 19 -4.07 -4.86 -10.75
CA PHE A 19 -2.99 -4.04 -11.29
C PHE A 19 -3.02 -2.61 -10.72
N GLU A 20 -4.18 -1.95 -10.75
CA GLU A 20 -4.34 -0.61 -10.16
C GLU A 20 -4.03 -0.59 -8.66
N SER A 21 -4.52 -1.58 -7.91
CA SER A 21 -4.29 -1.66 -6.46
C SER A 21 -2.82 -1.86 -6.14
N ARG A 22 -2.11 -2.67 -6.95
CA ARG A 22 -0.67 -2.87 -6.84
C ARG A 22 0.07 -1.56 -7.12
N GLN A 23 -0.28 -0.87 -8.20
CA GLN A 23 0.38 0.37 -8.57
C GLN A 23 0.18 1.48 -7.52
N GLN A 24 -1.01 1.56 -6.93
CA GLN A 24 -1.32 2.49 -5.84
C GLN A 24 -0.50 2.20 -4.59
N LEU A 25 -0.38 0.92 -4.22
CA LEU A 25 0.44 0.49 -3.09
C LEU A 25 1.92 0.81 -3.32
N GLU A 26 2.47 0.48 -4.49
CA GLU A 26 3.85 0.81 -4.89
C GLU A 26 4.12 2.32 -4.80
N SER A 27 3.25 3.11 -5.41
CA SER A 27 3.38 4.58 -5.41
C SER A 27 3.38 5.15 -3.99
N TYR A 28 2.54 4.60 -3.11
CA TYR A 28 2.44 5.07 -1.74
C TYR A 28 3.63 4.63 -0.89
N ILE A 29 4.14 3.40 -1.08
CA ILE A 29 5.37 2.91 -0.45
C ILE A 29 6.54 3.83 -0.80
N SER A 30 6.78 4.12 -2.08
CA SER A 30 7.90 4.98 -2.49
C SER A 30 7.82 6.38 -1.86
N ARG A 31 6.62 6.97 -1.78
CA ARG A 31 6.42 8.25 -1.09
C ARG A 31 6.73 8.17 0.41
N VAL A 32 6.35 7.08 1.07
CA VAL A 32 6.59 6.90 2.50
C VAL A 32 8.08 6.63 2.77
N GLU A 33 8.76 5.87 1.91
CA GLU A 33 10.21 5.67 1.97
C GLU A 33 10.97 7.00 1.90
N GLU A 34 10.65 7.83 0.89
CA GLU A 34 11.25 9.16 0.74
C GLU A 34 11.05 9.98 2.03
N MET A 35 9.82 10.01 2.53
CA MET A 35 9.45 10.76 3.73
C MET A 35 10.16 10.26 5.01
N VAL A 36 10.34 8.95 5.19
CA VAL A 36 11.02 8.39 6.37
C VAL A 36 12.54 8.58 6.25
N SER A 37 13.09 8.49 5.04
CA SER A 37 14.51 8.71 4.78
C SER A 37 14.92 10.17 4.89
N ASP A 38 13.99 11.11 4.66
CA ASP A 38 14.23 12.54 4.82
C ASP A 38 14.55 12.89 6.30
N PRO A 39 15.75 13.45 6.57
CA PRO A 39 16.15 13.86 7.91
C PRO A 39 15.19 14.87 8.55
N THR A 40 14.63 15.79 7.77
CA THR A 40 13.78 16.86 8.30
C THR A 40 12.44 16.31 8.81
N THR A 41 11.90 15.33 8.08
CA THR A 41 10.67 14.64 8.46
C THR A 41 10.90 13.65 9.60
N SER A 42 12.02 12.94 9.60
CA SER A 42 12.43 12.06 10.70
C SER A 42 12.52 12.79 12.05
N ILE A 43 13.02 14.03 12.09
CA ILE A 43 13.11 14.83 13.32
C ILE A 43 11.72 15.16 13.89
N ARG A 44 10.71 15.32 13.04
CA ARG A 44 9.34 15.66 13.46
C ARG A 44 8.54 14.48 14.01
N LEU A 45 9.00 13.25 13.76
CA LEU A 45 8.33 12.03 14.18
C LEU A 45 8.86 11.57 15.55
N LYS A 46 7.94 11.25 16.48
CA LYS A 46 8.32 10.56 17.72
C LYS A 46 8.92 9.19 17.37
N ARG A 47 9.99 8.75 18.04
CA ARG A 47 10.70 7.49 17.74
C ARG A 47 9.77 6.29 17.57
N GLY A 48 8.85 6.08 18.52
CA GLY A 48 7.88 4.98 18.45
C GLY A 48 6.81 5.12 17.36
N GLN A 49 6.64 6.30 16.76
CA GLN A 49 5.79 6.46 15.56
C GLN A 49 6.57 6.14 14.29
N LYS A 50 7.86 6.51 14.24
CA LYS A 50 8.76 6.14 13.13
C LYS A 50 8.86 4.62 13.00
N GLU A 51 9.13 3.92 14.10
CA GLU A 51 9.18 2.45 14.14
C GLU A 51 7.88 1.79 13.62
N LYS A 52 6.71 2.37 13.94
CA LYS A 52 5.42 1.88 13.45
C LYS A 52 5.24 2.10 11.95
N ILE A 53 5.70 3.23 11.42
CA ILE A 53 5.69 3.49 9.98
C ILE A 53 6.61 2.49 9.27
N GLU A 54 7.84 2.30 9.76
CA GLU A 54 8.82 1.37 9.18
C GLU A 54 8.30 -0.09 9.19
N SER A 55 7.66 -0.51 10.28
CA SER A 55 7.01 -1.83 10.36
C SER A 55 5.87 -1.96 9.35
N ALA A 56 4.98 -0.97 9.25
CA ALA A 56 3.87 -0.99 8.29
C ALA A 56 4.36 -0.92 6.83
N LEU A 57 5.47 -0.23 6.59
CA LEU A 57 6.13 -0.13 5.30
C LEU A 57 6.72 -1.48 4.89
N SER A 58 7.43 -2.14 5.80
CA SER A 58 7.96 -3.50 5.60
C SER A 58 6.84 -4.51 5.27
N ASP A 59 5.74 -4.47 6.03
CA ASP A 59 4.56 -5.30 5.76
C ASP A 59 3.94 -5.05 4.38
N ALA A 60 3.93 -3.80 3.93
CA ALA A 60 3.38 -3.40 2.64
C ALA A 60 4.29 -3.85 1.48
N MET A 61 5.61 -3.73 1.64
CA MET A 61 6.60 -4.25 0.68
C MET A 61 6.52 -5.77 0.56
N ALA A 62 6.47 -6.48 1.69
CA ALA A 62 6.30 -7.94 1.69
C ALA A 62 5.01 -8.38 0.97
N GLN A 63 3.93 -7.60 1.07
CA GLN A 63 2.70 -7.89 0.31
C GLN A 63 2.88 -7.74 -1.20
N LEU A 64 3.69 -6.79 -1.67
CA LEU A 64 3.97 -6.61 -3.10
C LEU A 64 4.81 -7.73 -3.70
N GLU A 65 5.67 -8.36 -2.90
CA GLU A 65 6.48 -9.50 -3.33
C GLU A 65 5.63 -10.76 -3.59
N ILE A 66 4.40 -10.80 -3.08
CA ILE A 66 3.45 -11.88 -3.37
C ILE A 66 2.90 -11.70 -4.79
N GLU A 67 3.36 -12.53 -5.73
CA GLU A 67 2.96 -12.50 -7.14
C GLU A 67 1.44 -12.59 -7.35
N ASP A 68 0.77 -13.42 -6.54
CA ASP A 68 -0.68 -13.63 -6.63
C ASP A 68 -1.50 -12.98 -5.51
N ALA A 69 -1.02 -11.86 -4.97
CA ALA A 69 -1.76 -11.11 -3.96
C ALA A 69 -3.15 -10.68 -4.48
N PRO A 70 -4.24 -10.97 -3.75
CA PRO A 70 -5.57 -10.49 -4.14
C PRO A 70 -5.64 -8.97 -4.01
N ALA A 71 -6.40 -8.33 -4.90
CA ALA A 71 -6.54 -6.87 -4.95
C ALA A 71 -6.97 -6.27 -3.59
N ASP A 72 -7.84 -6.97 -2.86
CA ASP A 72 -8.33 -6.52 -1.56
C ASP A 72 -7.24 -6.50 -0.50
N ASP A 73 -6.27 -7.42 -0.53
CA ASP A 73 -5.19 -7.44 0.44
C ASP A 73 -4.17 -6.34 0.16
N LEU A 74 -3.90 -6.05 -1.12
CA LEU A 74 -3.11 -4.88 -1.52
C LEU A 74 -3.75 -3.58 -1.00
N LYS A 75 -5.06 -3.42 -1.18
CA LYS A 75 -5.81 -2.26 -0.67
C LYS A 75 -5.81 -2.18 0.86
N LYS A 76 -5.95 -3.31 1.56
CA LYS A 76 -5.90 -3.34 3.03
C LYS A 76 -4.54 -2.86 3.54
N LYS A 77 -3.44 -3.31 2.93
CA LYS A 77 -2.08 -2.90 3.29
C LYS A 77 -1.83 -1.43 2.97
N GLU A 78 -2.29 -0.95 1.82
CA GLU A 78 -2.25 0.46 1.46
C GLU A 78 -2.97 1.34 2.51
N LEU A 79 -4.19 0.96 2.89
CA LEU A 79 -4.99 1.70 3.86
C LEU A 79 -4.39 1.64 5.27
N ALA A 80 -3.83 0.49 5.67
CA ALA A 80 -3.13 0.34 6.93
C ALA A 80 -1.92 1.28 7.00
N LEU A 81 -1.09 1.30 5.94
CA LEU A 81 0.06 2.21 5.86
C LEU A 81 -0.37 3.67 5.92
N LYS A 82 -1.41 4.06 5.15
CA LYS A 82 -1.99 5.41 5.18
C LYS A 82 -2.41 5.82 6.59
N ARG A 83 -3.15 4.96 7.29
CA ARG A 83 -3.63 5.24 8.65
C ARG A 83 -2.49 5.42 9.65
N VAL A 84 -1.47 4.57 9.58
CA VAL A 84 -0.29 4.66 10.45
C VAL A 84 0.44 5.97 10.22
N VAL A 85 0.71 6.31 8.96
CA VAL A 85 1.34 7.58 8.57
C VAL A 85 0.51 8.77 9.07
N THR A 86 -0.79 8.85 8.73
CA THR A 86 -1.65 9.96 9.17
C THR A 86 -1.66 10.10 10.69
N LYS A 87 -1.76 9.00 11.43
CA LYS A 87 -1.75 9.01 12.90
C LYS A 87 -0.41 9.49 13.47
N ALA A 88 0.70 9.08 12.87
CA ALA A 88 2.03 9.50 13.28
C ALA A 88 2.22 11.02 13.17
N PHE A 89 1.65 11.63 12.13
CA PHE A 89 1.71 13.09 11.92
C PHE A 89 0.64 13.90 12.65
N SER A 90 -0.51 13.29 12.97
CA SER A 90 -1.57 13.97 13.73
C SER A 90 -1.30 14.02 15.23
N THR A 91 -0.51 13.08 15.76
CA THR A 91 -0.18 13.01 17.19
C THR A 91 0.97 13.96 17.54
N ARG A 92 0.74 15.28 17.40
CA ARG A 92 1.62 16.31 17.99
C ARG A 92 1.49 16.28 19.51
#